data_AF-A0A957VG85-F1
#
_entry.id   AF-A0A957VG85-F1
#
_cell.length_a   1.000
_cell.length_b   1.000
_cell.length_c   1.000
_cell.angle_alpha   90.00
_cell.angle_beta   90.00
_cell.angle_gamma   90.00
#
_symmetry.space_group_name_H-M   'P 1'
#
loop_
_entity.id
_entity.type
_entity.pdbx_description
1 polymer ?
#
loop_
_entity_poly.entity_id
_entity_poly.type
_entity_poly.pdbx_seq_one_letter_code
_entity_poly.pdbx_strand_id
1 'polypeptide(L)'
;MPAAPAVEARHRLRAWDLGGRARTVTILRVTLQGVEEAQPLAYFQGISLPLALTPAQCNDLARITGSALLHDWAGATVVLDPVLDPAGDDGRLTCVIRAPGEPLATRRTQAPELRLSRPVRTVLVIILVGLVFGLVIRAPQTQAMVDWFMSLRPPN
;
A
#
# COMPACT_ATOMS: atom_id res chain seq x y z
N MET A 1 14.34 -16.20 -23.88
CA MET A 1 15.16 -14.97 -23.68
C MET A 1 14.28 -13.75 -23.96
N PRO A 2 14.49 -12.58 -23.30
CA PRO A 2 15.66 -12.20 -22.49
C PRO A 2 15.35 -11.66 -21.08
N ALA A 3 16.42 -11.51 -20.32
CA ALA A 3 16.49 -10.89 -19.01
C ALA A 3 16.07 -9.41 -19.05
N ALA A 4 15.08 -9.01 -18.25
CA ALA A 4 14.65 -7.61 -18.15
C ALA A 4 14.35 -7.04 -16.74
N PRO A 5 14.72 -7.62 -15.58
CA PRO A 5 14.55 -6.89 -14.31
C PRO A 5 15.78 -6.04 -13.92
N ALA A 6 17.00 -6.41 -14.35
CA ALA A 6 18.22 -5.82 -13.80
C ALA A 6 18.66 -4.49 -14.43
N VAL A 7 18.30 -4.23 -15.69
CA VAL A 7 18.71 -3.01 -16.41
C VAL A 7 17.84 -1.81 -16.01
N GLU A 8 16.57 -2.02 -15.70
CA GLU A 8 15.63 -0.97 -15.29
C GLU A 8 15.97 -0.35 -13.93
N ALA A 9 16.52 -1.14 -13.01
CA ALA A 9 16.88 -0.67 -11.67
C ALA A 9 18.05 0.34 -11.66
N ARG A 10 18.88 0.35 -12.72
CA ARG A 10 20.04 1.26 -12.87
C ARG A 10 19.67 2.64 -13.41
N HIS A 11 18.47 2.81 -13.96
CA HIS A 11 18.02 4.05 -14.59
C HIS A 11 16.92 4.75 -13.76
N ARG A 12 17.00 4.62 -12.43
CA ARG A 12 16.04 5.21 -11.49
C ARG A 12 16.77 6.07 -10.48
N LEU A 13 16.13 7.18 -10.11
CA LEU A 13 16.62 8.10 -9.10
C LEU A 13 16.76 7.38 -7.76
N ARG A 14 17.92 7.51 -7.14
CA ARG A 14 18.25 7.03 -5.80
C ARG A 14 18.54 8.22 -4.89
N ALA A 15 18.51 7.98 -3.58
CA ALA A 15 18.79 9.02 -2.59
C ALA A 15 20.21 9.62 -2.75
N TRP A 16 21.20 8.82 -3.17
CA TRP A 16 22.57 9.30 -3.38
C TRP A 16 22.72 10.21 -4.59
N ASP A 17 21.83 10.12 -5.60
CA ASP A 17 21.81 11.04 -6.74
C ASP A 17 21.45 12.49 -6.33
N LEU A 18 20.81 12.66 -5.17
CA LEU A 18 20.49 13.99 -4.62
C LEU A 18 21.72 14.67 -3.98
N GLY A 19 22.85 13.95 -3.83
CA GLY A 19 24.07 14.47 -3.23
C GLY A 19 23.95 14.76 -1.73
N GLY A 20 23.10 13.99 -1.03
CA GLY A 20 22.89 14.13 0.42
C GLY A 20 22.16 15.41 0.85
N ARG A 21 21.50 16.11 -0.08
CA ARG A 21 20.76 17.35 0.21
C ARG A 21 19.34 17.27 -0.33
N ALA A 22 18.42 17.90 0.39
CA ALA A 22 17.06 18.10 -0.08
C ALA A 22 17.06 18.96 -1.35
N ARG A 23 16.18 18.62 -2.31
CA ARG A 23 15.97 19.39 -3.54
C ARG A 23 14.49 19.66 -3.75
N THR A 24 14.14 20.93 -3.92
CA THR A 24 12.82 21.33 -4.37
C THR A 24 12.74 21.14 -5.88
N VAL A 25 11.72 20.42 -6.35
CA VAL A 25 11.52 20.08 -7.75
C VAL A 25 10.05 20.12 -8.13
N THR A 26 9.79 20.28 -9.42
CA THR A 26 8.44 20.21 -9.99
C THR A 26 8.23 18.88 -10.68
N ILE A 27 7.10 18.22 -10.44
CA ILE A 27 6.73 16.98 -11.13
C ILE A 27 6.34 17.33 -12.57
N LEU A 28 7.02 16.75 -13.56
CA LEU A 28 6.69 16.93 -14.97
C LEU A 28 5.55 16.02 -15.40
N ARG A 29 5.62 14.74 -15.01
CA ARG A 29 4.62 13.73 -15.31
C ARG A 29 4.80 12.50 -14.43
N VAL A 30 3.75 11.71 -14.33
CA VAL A 30 3.77 10.39 -13.68
C VAL A 30 3.30 9.34 -14.69
N THR A 31 4.05 8.26 -14.83
CA THR A 31 3.71 7.13 -15.72
C THR A 31 3.63 5.84 -14.93
N LEU A 32 2.94 4.84 -15.46
CA LEU A 32 2.95 3.47 -14.92
C LEU A 32 3.92 2.61 -15.74
N GLN A 33 4.73 1.80 -15.06
CA GLN A 33 5.62 0.81 -15.69
C GLN A 33 5.45 -0.55 -15.00
N GLY A 34 5.57 -1.63 -15.76
CA GLY A 34 5.42 -3.01 -15.27
C GLY A 34 4.19 -3.68 -15.85
N VAL A 35 4.36 -4.96 -16.24
CA VAL A 35 3.30 -5.75 -16.90
C VAL A 35 2.43 -6.48 -15.88
N GLU A 36 3.04 -7.04 -14.84
CA GLU A 36 2.34 -7.78 -13.78
C GLU A 36 1.86 -6.87 -12.65
N GLU A 37 2.68 -5.88 -12.25
CA GLU A 37 2.34 -4.89 -11.24
C GLU A 37 2.71 -3.49 -11.74
N ALA A 38 1.69 -2.64 -11.88
CA ALA A 38 1.86 -1.28 -12.38
C ALA A 38 2.51 -0.39 -11.31
N GLN A 39 3.80 -0.11 -11.50
CA GLN A 39 4.62 0.72 -10.63
C GLN A 39 4.60 2.18 -11.13
N PRO A 40 4.16 3.16 -10.31
CA PRO A 40 4.23 4.56 -10.69
C PRO A 40 5.68 5.08 -10.72
N LEU A 41 6.00 5.84 -11.75
CA LEU A 41 7.26 6.56 -11.94
C LEU A 41 7.02 8.05 -12.06
N ALA A 42 7.66 8.85 -11.21
CA ALA A 42 7.62 10.31 -11.28
C ALA A 42 8.86 10.85 -12.01
N TYR A 43 8.64 11.74 -12.97
CA TYR A 43 9.67 12.51 -13.66
C TYR A 43 9.65 13.94 -13.14
N PHE A 44 10.82 14.53 -12.91
CA PHE A 44 10.94 15.86 -12.32
C PHE A 44 11.70 16.82 -13.22
N GLN A 45 11.38 18.11 -13.11
CA GLN A 45 12.10 19.14 -13.83
C GLN A 45 13.52 19.26 -13.28
N GLY A 46 14.52 19.25 -14.17
CA GLY A 46 15.93 19.35 -13.79
C GLY A 46 16.57 18.08 -13.23
N ILE A 47 15.85 16.96 -13.18
CA ILE A 47 16.38 15.63 -12.82
C ILE A 47 16.16 14.68 -13.99
N SER A 48 17.24 14.07 -14.48
CA SER A 48 17.19 13.16 -15.64
C SER A 48 16.63 11.78 -15.31
N LEU A 49 16.75 11.33 -14.06
CA LEU A 49 16.31 10.01 -13.62
C LEU A 49 14.90 10.05 -13.00
N PRO A 50 13.99 9.14 -13.38
CA PRO A 50 12.69 9.03 -12.75
C PRO A 50 12.78 8.34 -11.38
N LEU A 51 11.91 8.74 -10.45
CA LEU A 51 11.75 8.06 -9.15
C LEU A 51 10.63 7.02 -9.24
N ALA A 52 10.93 5.77 -8.86
CA ALA A 52 9.88 4.78 -8.65
C ALA A 52 9.20 5.01 -7.30
N LEU A 53 7.89 5.26 -7.34
CA LEU A 53 7.12 5.68 -6.18
C LEU A 53 6.65 4.49 -5.34
N THR A 54 7.14 4.40 -4.11
CA THR A 54 6.60 3.50 -3.10
C THR A 54 5.16 3.91 -2.74
N PRO A 55 4.35 2.99 -2.19
CA PRO A 55 3.00 3.33 -1.74
C PRO A 55 2.95 4.46 -0.71
N ALA A 56 3.95 4.58 0.17
CA ALA A 56 4.04 5.68 1.12
C ALA A 56 4.21 7.03 0.41
N GLN A 57 5.08 7.09 -0.60
CA GLN A 57 5.29 8.28 -1.41
C GLN A 57 4.05 8.64 -2.25
N CYS A 58 3.29 7.65 -2.74
CA CYS A 58 2.01 7.89 -3.41
C CYS A 58 1.00 8.53 -2.45
N ASN A 59 0.93 8.09 -1.20
CA ASN A 59 0.07 8.71 -0.19
C ASN A 59 0.54 10.14 0.15
N ASP A 60 1.85 10.35 0.26
CA ASP A 60 2.43 11.68 0.48
C ASP A 60 2.06 12.62 -0.68
N LEU A 61 2.18 12.17 -1.93
CA LEU A 61 1.79 12.94 -3.11
C LEU A 61 0.29 13.22 -3.16
N ALA A 62 -0.55 12.24 -2.83
CA ALA A 62 -1.99 12.44 -2.79
C ALA A 62 -2.39 13.48 -1.75
N ARG A 63 -1.72 13.49 -0.59
CA ARG A 63 -1.90 14.51 0.45
C ARG A 63 -1.42 15.89 -0.02
N ILE A 64 -0.26 15.98 -0.66
CA ILE A 64 0.34 17.25 -1.10
C ILE A 64 -0.50 17.88 -2.22
N THR A 65 -0.99 17.08 -3.15
CA THR A 65 -1.74 17.54 -4.33
C THR A 65 -3.24 17.64 -4.09
N GLY A 66 -3.75 17.01 -3.03
CA GLY A 66 -5.18 16.89 -2.75
C GLY A 66 -5.92 15.90 -3.67
N SER A 67 -5.21 15.10 -4.47
CA SER A 67 -5.81 14.13 -5.39
C SER A 67 -5.13 12.77 -5.33
N ALA A 68 -5.91 11.68 -5.38
CA ALA A 68 -5.36 10.34 -5.52
C ALA A 68 -5.02 9.96 -6.97
N LEU A 69 -5.33 10.82 -7.94
CA LEU A 69 -5.16 10.54 -9.37
C LEU A 69 -3.78 10.99 -9.84
N LEU A 70 -3.04 10.08 -10.49
CA LEU A 70 -1.65 10.31 -10.89
C LEU A 70 -1.45 11.50 -11.85
N HIS A 71 -2.44 11.79 -12.71
CA HIS A 71 -2.34 12.87 -13.68
C HIS A 71 -2.44 14.26 -13.02
N ASP A 72 -3.13 14.36 -11.89
CA ASP A 72 -3.27 15.61 -11.14
C ASP A 72 -1.97 15.98 -10.40
N TRP A 73 -1.01 15.07 -10.32
CA TRP A 73 0.27 15.33 -9.65
C TRP A 73 1.25 16.11 -10.52
N ALA A 74 1.03 16.16 -11.84
CA ALA A 74 1.86 16.93 -12.75
C ALA A 74 1.74 18.44 -12.45
N GLY A 75 2.87 19.14 -12.44
CA GLY A 75 2.97 20.56 -12.08
C GLY A 75 3.11 20.82 -10.58
N ALA A 76 2.91 19.82 -9.71
CA ALA A 76 3.10 20.00 -8.28
C ALA A 76 4.57 20.21 -7.92
N THR A 77 4.84 21.16 -7.02
CA THR A 77 6.17 21.39 -6.45
C THR A 77 6.32 20.59 -5.16
N VAL A 78 7.39 19.80 -5.08
CA VAL A 78 7.68 18.92 -3.93
C VAL A 78 9.14 19.03 -3.53
N VAL A 79 9.45 18.59 -2.32
CA VAL A 79 10.83 18.47 -1.83
C VAL A 79 11.20 16.98 -1.82
N LEU A 80 12.25 16.63 -2.56
CA LEU A 80 12.90 15.32 -2.49
C LEU A 80 14.02 15.38 -1.46
N ASP A 81 13.94 14.55 -0.43
CA ASP A 81 14.85 14.57 0.70
C ASP A 81 15.51 13.20 0.91
N PRO A 82 16.86 13.09 0.81
CA PRO A 82 17.55 11.85 1.14
C PRO A 82 17.62 11.66 2.65
N VAL A 83 16.92 10.64 3.15
CA VAL A 83 16.91 10.29 4.59
C VAL A 83 17.38 8.86 4.79
N LEU A 84 17.92 8.57 5.97
CA LEU A 84 18.15 7.19 6.40
C LEU A 84 16.78 6.53 6.60
N ASP A 85 16.60 5.34 6.02
CA ASP A 85 15.38 4.56 6.18
C ASP A 85 15.20 4.21 7.66
N PRO A 86 14.18 4.76 8.34
CA PRO A 86 13.97 4.49 9.76
C PRO A 86 13.42 3.07 10.01
N ALA A 87 12.94 2.38 8.98
CA ALA A 87 12.37 1.03 9.07
C ALA A 87 13.35 -0.08 8.64
N GLY A 88 14.48 0.29 8.03
CA GLY A 88 15.51 -0.66 7.59
C GLY A 88 16.67 -0.72 8.59
N ASP A 89 16.96 -1.91 9.12
CA ASP A 89 18.10 -2.15 10.03
C ASP A 89 19.47 -1.88 9.36
N ASP A 90 19.48 -1.71 8.03
CA ASP A 90 20.68 -1.65 7.20
C ASP A 90 21.24 -0.23 6.98
N GLY A 91 20.63 0.81 7.56
CA GLY A 91 21.06 2.21 7.37
C GLY A 91 20.99 2.69 5.91
N ARG A 92 20.09 2.10 5.10
CA ARG A 92 19.96 2.44 3.67
C ARG A 92 19.34 3.83 3.49
N LEU A 93 19.91 4.61 2.58
CA LEU A 93 19.34 5.90 2.21
C LEU A 93 18.13 5.72 1.29
N THR A 94 17.02 6.35 1.64
CA THR A 94 15.79 6.42 0.85
C THR A 94 15.42 7.87 0.54
N CYS A 95 14.64 8.07 -0.53
CA CYS A 95 14.14 9.40 -0.89
C CYS A 95 12.74 9.58 -0.30
N VAL A 96 12.51 10.63 0.48
CA VAL A 96 11.17 11.00 0.95
C VAL A 96 10.66 12.20 0.14
N ILE A 97 9.34 12.26 -0.06
CA ILE A 97 8.67 13.36 -0.74
C ILE A 97 7.92 14.18 0.31
N ARG A 98 8.12 15.50 0.32
CA ARG A 98 7.49 16.42 1.29
C ARG A 98 6.89 17.64 0.59
N ALA A 99 5.95 18.30 1.26
CA ALA A 99 5.46 19.59 0.78
C ALA A 99 6.55 20.67 0.92
N PRO A 100 6.61 21.67 0.02
CA PRO A 100 7.49 22.83 0.19
C PRO A 100 7.21 23.55 1.51
N GLY A 101 8.26 23.91 2.25
CA GLY A 101 8.14 24.62 3.53
C GLY A 101 7.73 23.75 4.73
N GLU A 102 7.43 22.46 4.53
CA GLU A 102 7.21 21.52 5.62
C GLU A 102 8.56 21.33 6.35
N PRO A 103 8.64 21.56 7.68
CA PRO A 103 9.87 21.31 8.41
C PRO A 103 10.24 19.82 8.31
N LEU A 104 11.52 19.49 8.55
CA LEU A 104 11.94 18.12 8.84
C LEU A 104 11.27 17.69 10.14
N ALA A 105 9.99 17.36 10.08
CA ALA A 105 9.34 16.63 11.14
C ALA A 105 10.09 15.31 11.20
N THR A 106 10.79 15.08 12.30
CA THR A 106 11.20 13.74 12.74
C THR A 106 9.99 12.88 12.48
N ARG A 107 10.05 12.04 11.44
CA ARG A 107 8.90 11.30 10.91
C ARG A 107 8.42 10.47 12.09
N ARG A 108 7.44 11.01 12.83
CA ARG A 108 6.83 10.34 13.98
C ARG A 108 6.38 9.05 13.36
N THR A 109 7.03 7.97 13.79
CA THR A 109 6.79 6.60 13.38
C THR A 109 5.30 6.51 13.16
N GLN A 110 4.84 6.57 11.91
CA GLN A 110 3.44 6.28 11.64
C GLN A 110 3.38 4.84 12.08
N ALA A 111 2.74 4.64 13.24
CA ALA A 111 2.59 3.34 13.88
C ALA A 111 2.26 2.39 12.75
N PRO A 112 3.00 1.28 12.62
CA PRO A 112 2.90 0.41 11.46
C PRO A 112 1.41 0.17 11.26
N GLU A 113 0.82 0.83 10.27
CA GLU A 113 -0.50 0.43 9.83
C GLU A 113 -0.25 -1.02 9.50
N LEU A 114 -0.91 -1.90 10.24
CA LEU A 114 -0.91 -3.32 9.98
C LEU A 114 -1.40 -3.44 8.55
N ARG A 115 -0.46 -3.35 7.61
CA ARG A 115 -0.59 -3.72 6.22
C ARG A 115 -0.74 -5.22 6.30
N LEU A 116 -1.96 -5.60 6.65
CA LEU A 116 -2.46 -6.94 6.55
C LEU A 116 -2.28 -7.26 5.08
N SER A 117 -1.15 -7.91 4.78
CA SER A 117 -0.75 -8.25 3.44
C SER A 117 -1.94 -8.95 2.79
N ARG A 118 -2.20 -8.67 1.51
CA ARG A 118 -3.32 -9.24 0.74
C ARG A 118 -3.59 -10.74 1.03
N PRO A 119 -2.60 -11.64 1.24
CA PRO A 119 -2.91 -13.03 1.62
C PRO A 119 -3.60 -13.18 3.00
N VAL A 120 -3.23 -12.37 4.00
CA VAL A 120 -3.78 -12.47 5.37
C VAL A 120 -5.23 -12.00 5.43
N ARG A 121 -5.60 -10.98 4.64
CA ARG A 121 -7.01 -10.55 4.51
C ARG A 121 -7.88 -11.66 3.90
N THR A 122 -7.36 -12.39 2.91
CA THR A 122 -8.08 -13.51 2.30
C THR A 122 -8.28 -14.67 3.27
N VAL A 123 -7.23 -15.02 4.04
CA VAL A 123 -7.33 -16.08 5.07
C VAL A 123 -8.37 -15.72 6.13
N LEU A 124 -8.41 -14.45 6.57
CA LEU A 124 -9.36 -14.00 7.58
C LEU A 124 -10.82 -14.04 7.08
N VAL A 125 -11.06 -13.70 5.81
CA VAL A 125 -12.37 -13.86 5.17
C VAL A 125 -12.77 -15.33 5.08
N ILE A 126 -11.86 -16.23 4.70
CA ILE A 126 -12.12 -17.68 4.64
C ILE A 126 -12.48 -18.22 6.03
N ILE A 127 -11.73 -17.83 7.07
CA ILE A 127 -12.02 -18.23 8.45
C ILE A 127 -13.40 -17.72 8.86
N LEU A 128 -13.73 -16.45 8.58
CA LEU A 128 -15.03 -15.87 8.91
C LEU A 128 -16.18 -16.61 8.20
N VAL A 129 -16.04 -16.86 6.90
CA VAL A 129 -17.04 -17.62 6.10
C VAL A 129 -17.18 -19.04 6.64
N GLY A 130 -16.07 -19.72 6.95
CA GLY A 130 -16.09 -21.06 7.56
C GLY A 130 -16.76 -21.08 8.93
N LEU A 131 -16.58 -20.04 9.74
CA LEU A 131 -17.24 -19.89 11.05
C LEU A 131 -18.75 -19.71 10.92
N VAL A 132 -19.19 -18.86 9.99
CA VAL A 132 -20.62 -18.65 9.69
C VAL A 132 -21.24 -19.95 9.16
N PHE A 133 -20.58 -20.64 8.23
CA PHE A 133 -21.06 -21.91 7.67
C PHE A 133 -21.12 -23.01 8.74
N GLY A 134 -20.11 -23.09 9.62
CA GLY A 134 -20.08 -24.01 10.74
C GLY A 134 -21.18 -23.74 11.77
N LEU A 135 -21.58 -22.48 11.98
CA LEU A 135 -22.68 -22.11 12.87
C LEU A 135 -24.05 -22.55 12.30
N VAL A 136 -24.24 -22.42 10.98
CA VAL A 136 -25.46 -22.83 10.28
C VAL A 136 -25.62 -24.36 10.27
N ILE A 137 -24.52 -25.11 10.10
CA ILE A 137 -24.55 -26.58 10.10
C ILE A 137 -24.81 -27.14 11.51
N ARG A 138 -24.56 -26.37 12.58
CA ARG A 138 -24.86 -26.77 13.97
C ARG A 138 -26.33 -26.62 14.38
N ALA A 139 -27.20 -26.23 13.46
CA ALA A 139 -28.64 -26.26 13.67
C ALA A 139 -29.33 -27.50 13.03
N PRO A 140 -28.98 -28.76 13.35
CA PRO A 140 -29.91 -29.87 13.20
C PRO A 140 -30.54 -30.20 14.57
N GLN A 141 -31.83 -30.54 14.53
CA GLN A 141 -32.63 -31.07 15.66
C GLN A 141 -33.31 -30.09 16.62
N THR A 142 -34.25 -29.30 16.11
CA THR A 142 -35.50 -29.05 16.85
C THR A 142 -36.66 -29.94 16.37
N GLN A 143 -36.49 -30.71 15.28
CA GLN A 143 -37.53 -31.63 14.79
C GLN A 143 -37.80 -32.83 15.70
N ALA A 144 -36.84 -33.27 16.53
CA ALA A 144 -37.05 -34.36 17.48
C ALA A 144 -38.02 -34.01 18.63
N MET A 145 -38.24 -32.71 18.89
CA MET A 145 -39.13 -32.27 19.97
C MET A 145 -40.60 -32.24 19.54
N VAL A 146 -40.88 -32.13 18.25
CA VAL A 146 -42.25 -32.12 17.70
C VAL A 146 -42.80 -33.54 17.57
N ASP A 147 -41.97 -34.52 17.19
CA ASP A 147 -42.38 -35.93 17.10
C ASP A 147 -42.64 -36.57 18.47
N TRP A 148 -41.88 -36.19 19.51
CA TRP A 148 -42.17 -36.59 20.88
C TRP A 148 -43.50 -36.03 21.40
N PHE A 149 -43.85 -34.80 21.00
CA PHE A 149 -45.10 -34.16 21.43
C PHE A 149 -46.34 -34.75 20.73
N MET A 150 -46.20 -35.25 19.49
CA MET A 150 -47.27 -35.94 18.76
C MET A 150 -47.53 -37.38 19.30
N SER A 151 -46.52 -38.02 19.89
CA SER A 151 -46.63 -39.38 20.46
C SER A 151 -47.35 -39.46 21.82
N LEU A 152 -47.64 -38.33 22.48
CA LEU A 152 -48.23 -38.28 23.82
C LEU A 152 -49.74 -38.03 23.86
N ARG A 153 -50.44 -38.03 22.70
CA ARG A 153 -51.91 -38.04 22.69
C ARG A 153 -52.43 -39.47 22.85
N PRO A 154 -53.13 -39.82 23.96
CA PRO A 154 -53.87 -41.07 24.01
C PRO A 154 -55.06 -41.01 23.02
N PRO A 155 -55.40 -42.11 22.33
CA PRO A 155 -56.68 -42.23 21.66
C PRO A 155 -57.80 -42.34 22.72
N ASN A 156 -58.95 -41.73 22.42
CA ASN A 156 -60.18 -41.79 23.21
C ASN A 156 -60.59 -43.21 23.60
#